data_AF-A0A7S2BH37-F1
#
_entry.id   AF-A0A7S2BH37-F1
#
_cell.length_a   1.000
_cell.length_b   1.000
_cell.length_c   1.000
_cell.angle_alpha   90.00
_cell.angle_beta   90.00
_cell.angle_gamma   90.00
#
_symmetry.space_group_name_H-M   'P 1'
#
loop_
_entity.id
_entity.type
_entity.pdbx_description
1 polymer ?
#
loop_
_entity_poly.entity_id
_entity_poly.type
_entity_poly.pdbx_seq_one_letter_code
_entity_poly.pdbx_strand_id
1 'polypeptide(L)'
;VAKAHLSLHEGEQAKQCALGARELFEKLENEDGIDQATIVVENAKVCPKEPKKRTKKIAPSPTLATTAQQDEAIPHSNSTRSAGRGRFSSMMESFDSEIKAEKDAIKDAMEKQQRREELLTRSSPQKNVPDQEQRKREIANSFRGTAGGQAQEGEEELPELKLSDVLKHVKPDWKEKDVCSVQDKLGMIGIGSPMDLYEMLQSVGVGGINTRLKQANQKQLKAETLNALFVSLDEFYQRTSFG
;
A
#
# COMPACT_ATOMS: atom_id res chain seq x y z
N VAL A 1 -14.24 16.68 -10.89
CA VAL A 1 -13.17 16.20 -9.99
C VAL A 1 -12.85 14.72 -10.19
N ALA A 2 -13.83 13.79 -10.09
CA ALA A 2 -13.58 12.34 -10.27
C ALA A 2 -12.88 11.97 -11.60
N LYS A 3 -13.25 12.64 -12.71
CA LYS A 3 -12.61 12.42 -14.02
C LYS A 3 -11.16 12.93 -14.09
N ALA A 4 -10.80 13.96 -13.30
CA ALA A 4 -9.43 14.48 -13.23
C ALA A 4 -8.51 13.56 -12.39
N HIS A 5 -9.04 12.90 -11.36
CA HIS A 5 -8.30 11.89 -10.58
C HIS A 5 -7.98 10.64 -11.41
N LEU A 6 -8.84 10.26 -12.36
CA LEU A 6 -8.61 9.11 -13.25
C LEU A 6 -7.58 9.38 -14.36
N SER A 7 -7.30 10.65 -14.69
CA SER A 7 -6.38 11.06 -15.77
C SER A 7 -4.94 11.34 -15.33
N LEU A 8 -4.54 10.91 -14.13
CA LEU A 8 -3.18 11.14 -13.61
C LEU A 8 -2.04 10.51 -14.46
N HIS A 9 -2.36 9.69 -15.45
CA HIS A 9 -1.41 9.15 -16.42
C HIS A 9 -1.16 10.06 -17.65
N GLU A 10 -1.97 11.11 -17.85
CA GLU A 10 -1.85 12.05 -18.95
C GLU A 10 -1.76 13.47 -18.38
N GLY A 11 -0.55 13.85 -17.95
CA GLY A 11 -0.32 15.07 -17.14
C GLY A 11 -0.87 16.37 -17.75
N GLU A 12 -0.84 16.53 -19.07
CA GLU A 12 -1.43 17.71 -19.72
C GLU A 12 -2.96 17.70 -19.71
N GLN A 13 -3.57 16.54 -19.93
CA GLN A 13 -5.03 16.42 -19.96
C GLN A 13 -5.62 16.59 -18.56
N ALA A 14 -4.97 16.04 -17.53
CA ALA A 14 -5.36 16.27 -16.14
C ALA A 14 -5.31 17.76 -15.76
N LYS A 15 -4.26 18.48 -16.21
CA LYS A 15 -4.13 19.93 -15.99
C LYS A 15 -5.25 20.71 -16.68
N GLN A 16 -5.57 20.40 -17.94
CA GLN A 16 -6.68 21.06 -18.65
C GLN A 16 -8.04 20.78 -17.97
N CYS A 17 -8.29 19.54 -17.56
CA CYS A 17 -9.51 19.19 -16.82
C CYS A 17 -9.62 19.90 -15.46
N ALA A 18 -8.52 20.07 -14.73
CA ALA A 18 -8.52 20.77 -13.46
C ALA A 18 -8.79 22.28 -13.61
N LEU A 19 -8.24 22.91 -14.65
CA LEU A 19 -8.53 24.32 -14.98
C LEU A 19 -10.01 24.53 -15.34
N GLY A 20 -10.58 23.65 -16.17
CA GLY A 20 -12.00 23.72 -16.51
C GLY A 20 -12.93 23.49 -15.31
N ALA A 21 -12.54 22.58 -14.39
CA ALA A 21 -13.28 22.39 -13.14
C ALA A 21 -13.25 23.62 -12.25
N ARG A 22 -12.10 24.31 -12.15
CA ARG A 22 -11.97 25.54 -11.36
C ARG A 22 -12.91 26.64 -11.87
N GLU A 23 -12.97 26.86 -13.18
CA GLU A 23 -13.85 27.86 -13.79
C GLU A 23 -15.34 27.57 -13.53
N LEU A 24 -15.73 26.29 -13.52
CA LEU A 24 -17.10 25.88 -13.16
C LEU A 24 -17.42 26.14 -11.69
N PHE A 25 -16.47 25.89 -10.77
CA PHE A 25 -16.69 26.16 -9.35
C PHE A 25 -16.73 27.66 -9.04
N GLU A 26 -15.95 28.46 -9.75
CA GLU A 26 -15.98 29.93 -9.67
C GLU A 26 -17.35 30.48 -10.12
N LYS A 27 -17.93 29.93 -11.19
CA LYS A 27 -19.29 30.28 -11.65
C LYS A 27 -20.40 29.86 -10.68
N LEU A 28 -20.15 28.88 -9.82
CA LEU A 28 -21.10 28.35 -8.84
C LEU A 28 -20.87 28.92 -7.43
N GLU A 29 -19.92 29.84 -7.26
CA GLU A 29 -19.54 30.42 -5.96
C GLU A 29 -19.21 29.35 -4.89
N ASN A 30 -18.63 28.22 -5.30
CA ASN A 30 -18.26 27.12 -4.40
C ASN A 30 -16.78 27.19 -4.04
N GLU A 31 -16.45 27.83 -2.93
CA GLU A 31 -15.07 28.05 -2.46
C GLU A 31 -14.30 26.73 -2.24
N ASP A 32 -14.93 25.72 -1.61
CA ASP A 32 -14.31 24.42 -1.39
C ASP A 32 -13.90 23.73 -2.71
N GLY A 33 -14.73 23.87 -3.74
CA GLY A 33 -14.45 23.33 -5.07
C GLY A 33 -13.26 24.02 -5.76
N ILE A 34 -13.10 25.34 -5.54
CA ILE A 34 -12.00 26.14 -6.08
C ILE A 34 -10.67 25.70 -5.44
N ASP A 35 -10.65 25.50 -4.12
CA ASP A 35 -9.46 25.06 -3.38
C ASP A 35 -9.02 23.66 -3.81
N GLN A 36 -9.96 22.72 -3.92
CA GLN A 36 -9.68 21.36 -4.40
C GLN A 36 -9.13 21.36 -5.84
N ALA A 37 -9.70 22.16 -6.74
CA ALA A 37 -9.18 22.28 -8.11
C ALA A 37 -7.77 22.90 -8.13
N THR A 38 -7.49 23.86 -7.24
CA THR A 38 -6.18 24.52 -7.13
C THR A 38 -5.09 23.55 -6.66
N ILE A 39 -5.38 22.74 -5.64
CA ILE A 39 -4.46 21.69 -5.14
C ILE A 39 -4.11 20.70 -6.26
N VAL A 40 -5.08 20.29 -7.08
CA VAL A 40 -4.84 19.37 -8.21
C VAL A 40 -3.96 20.02 -9.28
N VAL A 41 -4.16 21.30 -9.60
CA VAL A 41 -3.30 22.04 -10.54
C VAL A 41 -1.87 22.17 -10.01
N GLU A 42 -1.70 22.40 -8.72
CA GLU A 42 -0.38 22.51 -8.08
C GLU A 42 0.35 21.17 -8.04
N ASN A 43 -0.34 20.09 -7.67
CA ASN A 43 0.22 18.74 -7.67
C ASN A 43 0.63 18.29 -9.09
N ALA A 44 -0.11 18.70 -10.12
CA ALA A 44 0.25 18.43 -11.51
C ALA A 44 1.55 19.12 -11.96
N LYS A 45 1.98 20.22 -11.30
CA LYS A 45 3.27 20.89 -11.58
C LYS A 45 4.47 20.10 -11.02
N VAL A 46 4.26 19.33 -9.95
CA VAL A 46 5.31 18.60 -9.23
C VAL A 46 5.55 17.21 -9.84
N CYS A 47 4.75 16.78 -10.82
CA CYS A 47 4.92 15.49 -11.47
C CYS A 47 6.34 15.35 -12.07
N PRO A 48 7.15 14.39 -11.59
CA PRO A 48 8.49 14.16 -12.08
C PRO A 48 8.43 13.81 -13.57
N LYS A 49 9.24 14.53 -14.38
CA LYS A 49 9.41 14.28 -15.82
C LYS A 49 9.45 12.78 -16.06
N GLU A 50 8.52 12.28 -16.88
CA GLU A 50 8.39 10.86 -17.17
C GLU A 50 9.77 10.21 -17.38
N PRO A 51 10.07 9.08 -16.72
CA PRO A 51 11.28 8.33 -17.01
C PRO A 51 11.22 7.95 -18.49
N LYS A 52 12.15 8.52 -19.28
CA LYS A 52 12.27 8.26 -20.73
C LYS A 52 12.08 6.77 -20.97
N LYS A 53 10.97 6.40 -21.61
CA LYS A 53 10.64 5.02 -21.96
C LYS A 53 11.81 4.46 -22.77
N ARG A 54 12.67 3.69 -22.10
CA ARG A 54 13.75 2.94 -22.73
C ARG A 54 13.05 1.83 -23.50
N THR A 55 12.76 2.10 -24.77
CA THR A 55 12.26 1.13 -25.74
C THR A 55 13.28 0.02 -25.87
N LYS A 56 13.19 -0.99 -25.00
CA LYS A 56 13.83 -2.27 -25.23
C LYS A 56 13.11 -2.86 -26.44
N LYS A 57 13.80 -2.88 -27.58
CA LYS A 57 13.47 -3.75 -28.73
C LYS A 57 13.23 -5.14 -28.17
N ILE A 58 11.96 -5.54 -28.08
CA ILE A 58 11.56 -6.91 -27.83
C ILE A 58 11.88 -7.64 -29.13
N ALA A 59 12.91 -8.49 -29.08
CA ALA A 59 13.19 -9.45 -30.14
C ALA A 59 11.98 -10.39 -30.29
N PRO A 60 11.62 -10.81 -31.51
CA PRO A 60 10.54 -11.77 -31.72
C PRO A 60 10.89 -13.09 -31.04
N SER A 61 10.05 -13.51 -30.08
CA SER A 61 10.17 -14.81 -29.45
C SER A 61 9.84 -15.94 -30.44
N PRO A 62 10.58 -17.05 -30.42
CA PRO A 62 10.39 -18.17 -31.32
C PRO A 62 9.20 -19.04 -30.91
N THR A 63 8.50 -19.51 -31.94
CA THR A 63 7.45 -20.52 -31.95
C THR A 63 7.87 -21.77 -31.16
N LEU A 64 7.11 -22.14 -30.13
CA LEU A 64 7.26 -23.44 -29.45
C LEU A 64 6.46 -24.49 -30.22
N ALA A 65 7.19 -25.40 -30.86
CA ALA A 65 6.68 -26.67 -31.35
C ALA A 65 6.50 -27.64 -30.19
N THR A 66 5.31 -28.25 -30.18
CA THR A 66 4.96 -29.52 -29.53
C THR A 66 6.03 -30.59 -29.73
N THR A 67 6.55 -31.16 -28.63
CA THR A 67 7.11 -32.53 -28.61
C THR A 67 6.89 -33.15 -27.24
N ALA A 68 6.31 -34.35 -27.26
CA ALA A 68 6.06 -35.24 -26.14
C ALA A 68 7.31 -36.02 -25.72
N GLN A 69 7.27 -36.54 -24.49
CA GLN A 69 7.96 -37.75 -23.99
C GLN A 69 9.50 -37.79 -24.03
N GLN A 70 10.16 -37.86 -22.86
CA GLN A 70 10.76 -39.09 -22.31
C GLN A 70 11.59 -38.84 -21.05
N ASP A 71 11.58 -39.87 -20.20
CA ASP A 71 12.46 -40.15 -19.06
C ASP A 71 13.96 -39.98 -19.34
N GLU A 72 14.69 -39.56 -18.31
CA GLU A 72 15.88 -40.23 -17.74
C GLU A 72 16.76 -39.21 -17.00
N ALA A 73 17.28 -39.64 -15.86
CA ALA A 73 18.13 -38.88 -14.95
C ALA A 73 19.52 -38.58 -15.55
N ILE A 74 20.19 -37.51 -15.07
CA ILE A 74 21.64 -37.42 -14.76
C ILE A 74 21.95 -36.02 -14.17
N PRO A 75 22.79 -35.90 -13.12
CA PRO A 75 23.21 -34.62 -12.54
C PRO A 75 24.58 -34.17 -13.07
N HIS A 76 24.73 -32.94 -13.58
CA HIS A 76 26.05 -32.36 -13.84
C HIS A 76 26.16 -30.86 -13.49
N SER A 77 27.14 -30.62 -12.61
CA SER A 77 27.78 -29.37 -12.23
C SER A 77 28.25 -28.53 -13.42
N ASN A 78 28.04 -27.21 -13.38
CA ASN A 78 28.77 -26.25 -14.22
C ASN A 78 29.26 -25.09 -13.35
N SER A 79 30.56 -25.04 -13.04
CA SER A 79 31.62 -24.50 -13.92
C SER A 79 31.67 -22.98 -13.86
N THR A 80 32.36 -22.51 -12.83
CA THR A 80 32.92 -21.16 -12.67
C THR A 80 33.86 -20.84 -13.83
N ARG A 81 33.44 -19.97 -14.75
CA ARG A 81 34.32 -19.36 -15.75
C ARG A 81 34.70 -17.95 -15.31
N SER A 82 35.92 -17.81 -14.80
CA SER A 82 36.62 -16.54 -14.66
C SER A 82 37.08 -16.07 -16.04
N ALA A 83 36.32 -15.15 -16.65
CA ALA A 83 36.77 -14.45 -17.84
C ALA A 83 37.65 -13.26 -17.41
N GLY A 84 38.92 -13.33 -17.82
CA GLY A 84 39.94 -12.31 -17.56
C GLY A 84 39.54 -10.93 -18.05
N ARG A 85 39.62 -9.95 -17.15
CA ARG A 85 39.45 -8.53 -17.45
C ARG A 85 40.83 -7.91 -17.69
N GLY A 86 40.97 -7.27 -18.85
CA GLY A 86 42.21 -6.68 -19.35
C GLY A 86 42.80 -5.60 -18.42
N ARG A 87 44.13 -5.58 -18.35
CA ARG A 87 44.97 -4.78 -17.45
C ARG A 87 45.25 -3.33 -17.89
N PHE A 88 44.50 -2.78 -18.85
CA PHE A 88 44.86 -1.48 -19.46
C PHE A 88 44.01 -0.27 -19.04
N SER A 89 43.08 -0.40 -18.09
CA SER A 89 42.19 0.72 -17.67
C SER A 89 42.58 1.41 -16.34
N SER A 90 43.69 1.03 -15.71
CA SER A 90 43.96 1.35 -14.29
C SER A 90 44.44 2.79 -13.99
N MET A 91 44.70 3.65 -14.98
CA MET A 91 45.30 4.96 -14.73
C MET A 91 44.32 6.14 -14.81
N MET A 92 43.13 5.94 -15.38
CA MET A 92 42.14 7.00 -15.53
C MET A 92 41.06 6.96 -14.42
N GLU A 93 40.89 5.81 -13.75
CA GLU A 93 39.97 5.66 -12.61
C GLU A 93 40.51 6.28 -11.30
N SER A 94 41.81 6.62 -11.22
CA SER A 94 42.41 7.16 -9.98
C SER A 94 41.92 8.58 -9.66
N PHE A 95 41.70 9.43 -10.67
CA PHE A 95 41.29 10.82 -10.44
C PHE A 95 39.82 10.94 -9.99
N ASP A 96 38.91 10.18 -10.60
CA ASP A 96 37.49 10.20 -10.19
C ASP A 96 37.28 9.59 -8.80
N SER A 97 38.11 8.61 -8.42
CA SER A 97 38.08 8.01 -7.09
C SER A 97 38.55 8.99 -6.00
N GLU A 98 39.53 9.84 -6.31
CA GLU A 98 40.08 10.82 -5.37
C GLU A 98 39.11 12.00 -5.14
N ILE A 99 38.48 12.53 -6.20
CA ILE A 99 37.45 13.58 -6.09
C ILE A 99 36.25 13.08 -5.27
N LYS A 100 35.88 11.82 -5.43
CA LYS A 100 34.77 11.22 -4.66
C LYS A 100 35.14 11.07 -3.18
N ALA A 101 36.34 10.60 -2.88
CA ALA A 101 36.81 10.45 -1.51
C ALA A 101 36.90 11.81 -0.77
N GLU A 102 37.34 12.86 -1.47
CA GLU A 102 37.39 14.21 -0.90
C GLU A 102 35.98 14.76 -0.62
N LYS A 103 35.03 14.54 -1.53
CA LYS A 103 33.62 14.93 -1.30
C LYS A 103 32.99 14.23 -0.10
N ASP A 104 33.26 12.94 0.08
CA ASP A 104 32.74 12.17 1.21
C ASP A 104 33.37 12.64 2.53
N ALA A 105 34.65 13.01 2.53
CA ALA A 105 35.33 13.58 3.70
C ALA A 105 34.79 14.97 4.09
N ILE A 106 34.50 15.83 3.11
CA ILE A 106 33.88 17.16 3.36
C ILE A 106 32.49 16.99 3.95
N LYS A 107 31.70 16.03 3.43
CA LYS A 107 30.35 15.76 3.95
C LYS A 107 30.38 15.27 5.40
N ASP A 108 31.28 14.34 5.72
CA ASP A 108 31.43 13.83 7.09
C ASP A 108 31.90 14.92 8.07
N ALA A 109 32.83 15.79 7.64
CA ALA A 109 33.26 16.93 8.44
C ALA A 109 32.13 17.94 8.71
N MET A 110 31.27 18.19 7.73
CA MET A 110 30.12 19.08 7.86
C MET A 110 29.04 18.50 8.79
N GLU A 111 28.74 17.21 8.68
CA GLU A 111 27.82 16.51 9.59
C GLU A 111 28.33 16.52 11.03
N LYS A 112 29.65 16.32 11.22
CA LYS A 112 30.29 16.39 12.54
C LYS A 112 30.23 17.79 13.15
N GLN A 113 30.31 18.85 12.35
CA GLN A 113 30.09 20.22 12.82
C GLN A 113 28.63 20.47 13.22
N GLN A 114 27.65 20.04 12.41
CA GLN A 114 26.23 20.15 12.76
C GLN A 114 25.91 19.45 14.08
N ARG A 115 26.43 18.23 14.27
CA ARG A 115 26.22 17.47 15.51
C ARG A 115 26.83 18.17 16.74
N ARG A 116 27.95 18.87 16.56
CA ARG A 116 28.55 19.68 17.62
C ARG A 116 27.67 20.90 17.95
N GLU A 117 27.15 21.59 16.95
CA GLU A 117 26.23 22.72 17.15
C GLU A 117 24.92 22.28 17.80
N GLU A 118 24.34 21.14 17.41
CA GLU A 118 23.16 20.56 18.07
C GLU A 118 23.42 20.28 19.55
N LEU A 119 24.59 19.75 19.91
CA LEU A 119 24.95 19.49 21.30
C LEU A 119 25.13 20.78 22.12
N LEU A 120 25.65 21.86 21.54
CA LEU A 120 25.72 23.17 22.21
C LEU A 120 24.33 23.83 22.32
N THR A 121 23.48 23.67 21.32
CA THR A 121 22.14 24.30 21.27
C THR A 121 21.14 23.58 22.15
N ARG A 122 21.33 22.29 22.44
CA ARG A 122 20.55 21.50 23.40
C ARG A 122 20.83 21.87 24.88
N SER A 123 21.24 23.13 25.09
CA SER A 123 21.34 23.77 26.38
C SER A 123 20.06 23.59 27.19
N SER A 124 20.25 23.13 28.42
CA SER A 124 19.27 23.08 29.51
C SER A 124 18.06 22.17 29.26
N PRO A 125 18.09 20.90 29.71
CA PRO A 125 16.85 20.22 30.04
C PRO A 125 16.15 21.09 31.09
N GLN A 126 15.15 21.87 30.66
CA GLN A 126 14.17 22.37 31.59
C GLN A 126 13.70 21.15 32.36
N LYS A 127 13.95 21.14 33.66
CA LYS A 127 13.39 20.17 34.60
C LYS A 127 11.89 20.39 34.55
N ASN A 128 11.27 19.79 33.54
CA ASN A 128 9.85 19.62 33.39
C ASN A 128 9.51 18.61 34.47
N VAL A 129 9.43 19.08 35.71
CA VAL A 129 8.85 18.32 36.82
C VAL A 129 7.42 18.05 36.34
N PRO A 130 7.09 16.82 35.93
CA PRO A 130 5.80 16.55 35.32
C PRO A 130 4.75 16.91 36.36
N ASP A 131 3.88 17.85 35.99
CA ASP A 131 2.76 18.25 36.82
C ASP A 131 1.97 16.99 37.18
N GLN A 132 2.12 16.53 38.43
CA GLN A 132 1.53 15.27 38.88
C GLN A 132 -0.01 15.31 38.79
N GLU A 133 -0.61 16.50 38.73
CA GLU A 133 -2.04 16.67 38.54
C GLU A 133 -2.49 16.32 37.11
N GLN A 134 -1.71 16.70 36.08
CA GLN A 134 -2.01 16.32 34.69
C GLN A 134 -1.97 14.80 34.53
N ARG A 135 -0.99 14.11 35.12
CA ARG A 135 -0.89 12.65 35.06
C ARG A 135 -2.08 11.95 35.74
N LYS A 136 -2.59 12.50 36.85
CA LYS A 136 -3.79 11.97 37.50
C LYS A 136 -5.05 12.14 36.63
N ARG A 137 -5.20 13.26 35.91
CA ARG A 137 -6.33 13.46 34.98
C ARG A 137 -6.29 12.51 33.79
N GLU A 138 -5.11 12.26 33.21
CA GLU A 138 -4.97 11.32 32.09
C GLU A 138 -5.30 9.87 32.49
N ILE A 139 -4.88 9.44 33.68
CA ILE A 139 -5.21 8.10 34.20
C ILE A 139 -6.72 7.99 34.49
N ALA A 140 -7.34 9.02 35.05
CA ALA A 140 -8.78 9.01 35.32
C ALA A 140 -9.62 8.95 34.03
N ASN A 141 -9.20 9.63 32.96
CA ASN A 141 -9.90 9.61 31.67
C ASN A 141 -9.73 8.28 30.93
N SER A 142 -8.55 7.66 31.01
CA SER A 142 -8.29 6.36 30.36
C SER A 142 -9.05 5.20 31.01
N PHE A 143 -9.33 5.27 32.32
CA PHE A 143 -10.19 4.29 33.00
C PHE A 143 -11.70 4.48 32.74
N ARG A 144 -12.14 5.68 32.33
CA ARG A 144 -13.55 5.96 32.05
C ARG A 144 -13.99 5.54 30.63
N GLY A 145 -13.04 5.28 29.73
CA GLY A 145 -13.30 4.95 28.32
C GLY A 145 -13.49 3.47 27.98
N THR A 146 -13.16 2.53 28.87
CA THR A 146 -13.11 1.09 28.54
C THR A 146 -14.05 0.20 29.34
N ALA A 147 -14.74 0.74 30.36
CA ALA A 147 -15.72 -0.02 31.16
C ALA A 147 -17.19 0.36 30.87
N GLY A 148 -17.42 1.28 29.92
CA GLY A 148 -18.75 1.60 29.41
C GLY A 148 -19.10 0.73 28.22
N GLY A 149 -19.23 -0.57 28.45
CA GLY A 149 -19.97 -1.43 27.52
C GLY A 149 -21.37 -0.86 27.39
N GLN A 150 -21.69 -0.31 26.22
CA GLN A 150 -23.05 0.01 25.84
C GLN A 150 -23.82 -1.32 25.81
N ALA A 151 -24.48 -1.63 26.92
CA ALA A 151 -25.70 -2.39 26.91
C ALA A 151 -26.76 -1.50 26.21
N GLN A 152 -26.74 -1.49 24.88
CA GLN A 152 -27.93 -1.16 24.11
C GLN A 152 -28.82 -2.41 24.17
N GLU A 153 -29.60 -2.49 25.24
CA GLU A 153 -30.74 -3.38 25.31
C GLU A 153 -31.84 -2.82 24.40
N GLY A 154 -32.27 -3.59 23.41
CA GLY A 154 -33.67 -3.51 22.95
C GLY A 154 -33.94 -3.01 21.54
N GLU A 155 -33.00 -3.11 20.61
CA GLU A 155 -33.37 -3.27 19.20
C GLU A 155 -33.11 -4.75 18.87
N GLU A 156 -34.14 -5.47 18.39
CA GLU A 156 -33.97 -6.77 17.74
C GLU A 156 -33.21 -6.54 16.43
N GLU A 157 -31.97 -6.10 16.55
CA GLU A 157 -31.04 -5.92 15.46
C GLU A 157 -30.69 -7.33 15.00
N LEU A 158 -31.20 -7.68 13.81
CA LEU A 158 -30.93 -8.95 13.16
C LEU A 158 -29.44 -9.24 13.33
N PRO A 159 -29.08 -10.46 13.77
CA PRO A 159 -27.73 -10.79 14.20
C PRO A 159 -26.73 -10.36 13.13
N GLU A 160 -26.05 -9.24 13.37
CA GLU A 160 -25.09 -8.70 12.42
C GLU A 160 -24.03 -9.76 12.21
N LEU A 161 -23.97 -10.29 10.99
CA LEU A 161 -22.94 -11.24 10.64
C LEU A 161 -21.59 -10.55 10.78
N LYS A 162 -20.76 -11.11 11.65
CA LYS A 162 -19.37 -10.67 11.77
C LYS A 162 -18.56 -11.38 10.70
N LEU A 163 -17.66 -10.64 10.05
CA LEU A 163 -16.75 -11.19 9.05
C LEU A 163 -15.89 -12.34 9.61
N SER A 164 -15.57 -12.30 10.91
CA SER A 164 -14.87 -13.38 11.60
C SER A 164 -15.61 -14.71 11.57
N ASP A 165 -16.94 -14.68 11.69
CA ASP A 165 -17.76 -15.89 11.80
C ASP A 165 -17.88 -16.58 10.44
N VAL A 166 -18.03 -15.80 9.38
CA VAL A 166 -18.00 -16.28 7.99
C VAL A 166 -16.64 -16.91 7.65
N LEU A 167 -15.54 -16.25 8.04
CA LEU A 167 -14.19 -16.78 7.80
C LEU A 167 -13.94 -18.10 8.55
N LYS A 168 -14.40 -18.20 9.80
CA LYS A 168 -14.32 -19.44 10.60
C LYS A 168 -15.22 -20.54 10.03
N HIS A 169 -16.39 -20.20 9.49
CA HIS A 169 -17.28 -21.17 8.85
C HIS A 169 -16.63 -21.85 7.63
N VAL A 170 -15.95 -21.06 6.80
CA VAL A 170 -15.27 -21.56 5.59
C VAL A 170 -14.00 -22.35 5.89
N LYS A 171 -13.24 -21.93 6.91
CA LYS A 171 -12.03 -22.63 7.36
C LYS A 171 -12.00 -22.75 8.88
N PRO A 172 -12.60 -23.81 9.43
CA PRO A 172 -12.63 -24.03 10.88
C PRO A 172 -11.23 -24.28 11.47
N ASP A 173 -10.28 -24.74 10.65
CA ASP A 173 -8.89 -24.97 11.06
C ASP A 173 -8.09 -23.67 11.30
N TRP A 174 -8.62 -22.51 10.91
CA TRP A 174 -7.93 -21.24 11.12
C TRP A 174 -7.92 -20.82 12.59
N LYS A 175 -6.74 -20.43 13.07
CA LYS A 175 -6.59 -19.82 14.39
C LYS A 175 -7.09 -18.38 14.35
N GLU A 176 -7.43 -17.82 15.50
CA GLU A 176 -7.89 -16.42 15.60
C GLU A 176 -6.89 -15.42 15.02
N LYS A 177 -5.58 -15.70 15.15
CA LYS A 177 -4.52 -14.90 14.52
C LYS A 177 -4.59 -14.91 13.00
N ASP A 178 -4.93 -16.05 12.40
CA ASP A 178 -5.06 -16.19 10.95
C ASP A 178 -6.32 -15.44 10.46
N VAL A 179 -7.43 -15.56 11.19
CA VAL A 179 -8.67 -14.83 10.92
C VAL A 179 -8.43 -13.32 10.97
N CYS A 180 -7.82 -12.82 12.05
CA CYS A 180 -7.47 -11.40 12.21
C CYS A 180 -6.56 -10.92 11.07
N SER A 181 -5.52 -11.69 10.72
CA SER A 181 -4.65 -11.36 9.57
C SER A 181 -5.39 -11.29 8.24
N VAL A 182 -6.42 -12.12 8.04
CA VAL A 182 -7.26 -12.07 6.84
C VAL A 182 -8.19 -10.86 6.87
N GLN A 183 -8.80 -10.55 8.01
CA GLN A 183 -9.61 -9.33 8.18
C GLN A 183 -8.80 -8.07 7.94
N ASP A 184 -7.58 -7.97 8.46
CA ASP A 184 -6.68 -6.83 8.21
C ASP A 184 -6.37 -6.68 6.72
N LYS A 185 -6.09 -7.78 6.01
CA LYS A 185 -5.83 -7.77 4.55
C LYS A 185 -7.04 -7.30 3.76
N LEU A 186 -8.24 -7.74 4.14
CA LEU A 186 -9.49 -7.31 3.53
C LEU A 186 -9.79 -5.83 3.86
N GLY A 187 -9.52 -5.40 5.09
CA GLY A 187 -9.64 -4.00 5.50
C GLY A 187 -8.72 -3.07 4.71
N MET A 188 -7.49 -3.51 4.40
CA MET A 188 -6.54 -2.74 3.57
C MET A 188 -7.04 -2.49 2.13
N ILE A 189 -7.95 -3.32 1.62
CA ILE A 189 -8.61 -3.11 0.32
C ILE A 189 -10.03 -2.54 0.45
N GLY A 190 -10.39 -2.05 1.65
CA GLY A 190 -11.67 -1.39 1.93
C GLY A 190 -12.84 -2.35 2.18
N ILE A 191 -12.59 -3.62 2.52
CA ILE A 191 -13.63 -4.60 2.83
C ILE A 191 -13.70 -4.77 4.35
N GLY A 192 -14.70 -4.14 4.98
CA GLY A 192 -14.90 -4.17 6.43
C GLY A 192 -16.03 -5.10 6.87
N SER A 193 -17.03 -5.30 6.01
CA SER A 193 -18.20 -6.13 6.32
C SER A 193 -18.30 -7.38 5.42
N PRO A 194 -19.08 -8.41 5.82
CA PRO A 194 -19.38 -9.54 4.95
C PRO A 194 -20.15 -9.13 3.68
N MET A 195 -20.97 -8.08 3.76
CA MET A 195 -21.71 -7.54 2.62
C MET A 195 -20.76 -6.94 1.59
N ASP A 196 -19.81 -6.10 2.02
CA ASP A 196 -18.78 -5.53 1.14
C ASP A 196 -17.99 -6.65 0.44
N LEU A 197 -17.68 -7.72 1.18
CA LEU A 197 -16.96 -8.87 0.63
C LEU A 197 -17.78 -9.59 -0.45
N TYR A 198 -19.08 -9.81 -0.20
CA TYR A 198 -19.99 -10.44 -1.16
C TYR A 198 -20.15 -9.60 -2.42
N GLU A 199 -20.43 -8.30 -2.30
CA GLU A 199 -20.54 -7.38 -3.43
C GLU A 199 -19.25 -7.32 -4.25
N MET A 200 -18.09 -7.29 -3.57
CA MET A 200 -16.79 -7.29 -4.25
C MET A 200 -16.54 -8.61 -4.99
N LEU A 201 -16.88 -9.75 -4.38
CA LEU A 201 -16.76 -11.07 -5.01
C LEU A 201 -17.69 -11.19 -6.23
N GLN A 202 -18.91 -10.66 -6.16
CA GLN A 202 -19.88 -10.70 -7.24
C GLN A 202 -19.49 -9.78 -8.41
N SER A 203 -19.04 -8.56 -8.13
CA SER A 203 -18.71 -7.56 -9.14
C SER A 203 -17.35 -7.78 -9.81
N VAL A 204 -16.31 -8.07 -9.02
CA VAL A 204 -14.92 -8.12 -9.46
C VAL A 204 -14.42 -9.56 -9.63
N GLY A 205 -15.00 -10.50 -8.89
CA GLY A 205 -14.56 -11.89 -8.86
C GLY A 205 -13.30 -12.13 -8.02
N VAL A 206 -13.00 -13.42 -7.82
CA VAL A 206 -11.87 -13.89 -7.01
C VAL A 206 -10.51 -13.36 -7.49
N GLY A 207 -10.31 -13.33 -8.81
CA GLY A 207 -9.06 -12.87 -9.42
C GLY A 207 -8.80 -11.38 -9.19
N GLY A 208 -9.85 -10.55 -9.23
CA GLY A 208 -9.68 -9.12 -9.04
C GLY A 208 -9.49 -8.72 -7.58
N ILE A 209 -10.06 -9.44 -6.60
CA ILE A 209 -9.71 -9.26 -5.17
C ILE A 209 -8.22 -9.53 -4.95
N ASN A 210 -7.69 -10.63 -5.49
CA ASN A 210 -6.25 -10.94 -5.39
C ASN A 210 -5.37 -9.92 -6.13
N THR A 211 -5.90 -9.24 -7.15
CA THR A 211 -5.21 -8.15 -7.84
C THR A 211 -5.16 -6.90 -6.96
N ARG A 212 -6.27 -6.55 -6.28
CA ARG A 212 -6.32 -5.45 -5.31
C ARG A 212 -5.42 -5.69 -4.09
N LEU A 213 -5.40 -6.91 -3.56
CA LEU A 213 -4.46 -7.29 -2.49
C LEU A 213 -3.01 -7.09 -2.93
N LYS A 214 -2.68 -7.47 -4.17
CA LYS A 214 -1.33 -7.26 -4.72
C LYS A 214 -1.00 -5.77 -4.90
N GLN A 215 -1.97 -4.94 -5.31
CA GLN A 215 -1.81 -3.48 -5.39
C GLN A 215 -1.59 -2.86 -4.00
N ALA A 216 -2.21 -3.42 -2.96
CA ALA A 216 -1.99 -3.04 -1.55
C ALA A 216 -0.73 -3.68 -0.94
N ASN A 217 0.16 -4.29 -1.74
CA ASN A 217 1.36 -5.01 -1.29
C ASN A 217 1.09 -6.15 -0.28
N GLN A 218 -0.12 -6.70 -0.28
CA GLN A 218 -0.50 -7.83 0.57
C GLN A 218 -0.33 -9.16 -0.17
N LYS A 219 -0.08 -10.22 0.62
CA LYS A 219 -0.04 -11.58 0.09
C LYS A 219 -1.44 -12.01 -0.36
N GLN A 220 -1.52 -12.55 -1.58
CA GLN A 220 -2.76 -13.08 -2.16
C GLN A 220 -3.33 -14.22 -1.31
N LEU A 221 -4.66 -14.29 -1.28
CA LEU A 221 -5.39 -15.41 -0.68
C LEU A 221 -5.51 -16.54 -1.71
N LYS A 222 -5.59 -17.78 -1.22
CA LYS A 222 -5.81 -18.93 -2.10
C LYS A 222 -7.17 -18.78 -2.78
N ALA A 223 -7.22 -19.00 -4.10
CA ALA A 223 -8.45 -18.89 -4.88
C ALA A 223 -9.57 -19.80 -4.34
N GLU A 224 -9.22 -21.01 -3.91
CA GLU A 224 -10.14 -21.95 -3.26
C GLU A 224 -10.83 -21.36 -2.03
N THR A 225 -10.11 -20.57 -1.23
CA THR A 225 -10.65 -19.96 -0.01
C THR A 225 -11.62 -18.82 -0.33
N LEU A 226 -11.32 -18.02 -1.35
CA LEU A 226 -12.22 -16.96 -1.82
C LEU A 226 -13.47 -17.53 -2.49
N ASN A 227 -13.36 -18.62 -3.24
CA ASN A 227 -14.52 -19.32 -3.80
C ASN A 227 -15.41 -19.91 -2.69
N ALA A 228 -14.82 -20.54 -1.68
CA ALA A 228 -15.60 -21.08 -0.56
C ALA A 228 -16.28 -19.97 0.26
N LEU A 229 -15.64 -18.80 0.40
CA LEU A 229 -16.27 -17.61 0.98
C LEU A 229 -17.45 -17.12 0.15
N PHE A 230 -17.30 -17.09 -1.18
CA PHE A 230 -18.39 -16.69 -2.06
C PHE A 230 -19.60 -17.62 -1.92
N VAL A 231 -19.39 -18.93 -1.98
CA VAL A 231 -20.47 -19.93 -1.83
C VAL A 231 -21.16 -19.80 -0.45
N SER A 232 -20.38 -19.70 0.62
CA SER A 232 -20.93 -19.57 1.98
C SER A 232 -21.74 -18.28 2.18
N LEU A 233 -21.27 -17.16 1.62
CA LEU A 233 -22.00 -15.90 1.67
C LEU A 233 -23.25 -15.93 0.80
N ASP A 234 -23.19 -16.52 -0.39
CA ASP A 234 -24.34 -16.66 -1.28
C ASP A 234 -25.44 -17.50 -0.63
N GLU A 235 -25.10 -18.65 -0.05
CA GLU A 235 -26.03 -19.48 0.71
C GLU A 235 -26.65 -18.71 1.89
N PHE A 236 -25.85 -17.91 2.59
CA PHE A 236 -26.35 -17.09 3.70
C PHE A 236 -27.36 -16.04 3.21
N TYR A 237 -27.03 -15.27 2.18
CA TYR A 237 -27.91 -14.22 1.65
C TYR A 237 -29.17 -14.78 0.96
N GLN A 238 -29.05 -15.92 0.29
CA GLN A 238 -30.22 -16.64 -0.20
C GLN A 238 -31.13 -17.06 0.97
N ARG A 239 -30.57 -17.55 2.07
CA ARG A 239 -31.39 -17.94 3.23
C ARG A 239 -32.08 -16.75 3.90
N THR A 240 -31.42 -15.59 3.99
CA THR A 240 -32.00 -14.40 4.63
C THR A 240 -33.01 -13.66 3.76
N SER A 241 -32.95 -13.80 2.42
CA SER A 241 -33.86 -13.09 1.51
C SER A 241 -35.26 -13.71 1.38
N PHE A 242 -35.46 -14.94 1.87
CA PHE A 242 -36.73 -15.67 1.83
C PHE A 242 -37.41 -15.85 3.20
N GLY A 243 -36.89 -15.24 4.27
CA GLY A 243 -37.46 -15.28 5.62
C GLY A 243 -38.13 -13.97 5.98
#